data_AF-A0A1A8C2C1-F1
#
_entry.id   AF-A0A1A8C2C1-F1
#
_cell.length_a   1.000
_cell.length_b   1.000
_cell.length_c   1.000
_cell.angle_alpha   90.00
_cell.angle_beta   90.00
_cell.angle_gamma   90.00
#
_symmetry.space_group_name_H-M   'P 1'
#
loop_
_entity.id
_entity.type
_entity.pdbx_description
1 polymer ?
#
loop_
_entity_poly.entity_id
_entity_poly.type
_entity_poly.pdbx_seq_one_letter_code
_entity_poly.pdbx_strand_id
1 'polypeptide(L)'
;TNFSKSLLFLEEVISQLTEENEVIRITVIQYSVTVTVEISRWELRKEKSLLLKRLREIHWRGGSQTNTGAAVNMTLQETATVKPSQSPAPPQL
;
A
#
# COMPACT_ATOMS: atom_id res chain seq x y z
N THR A 1 -12.05 15.01 10.01
CA THR A 1 -13.10 14.21 9.34
C THR A 1 -12.93 12.74 9.72
N ASN A 2 -13.84 11.83 9.35
CA ASN A 2 -13.63 10.38 9.58
C ASN A 2 -12.37 9.88 8.85
N PHE A 3 -12.06 10.42 7.68
CA PHE A 3 -10.83 10.09 6.95
C PHE A 3 -9.55 10.43 7.74
N SER A 4 -9.47 11.62 8.34
CA SER A 4 -8.31 11.98 9.18
C SER A 4 -8.15 11.02 10.37
N LYS A 5 -9.25 10.52 10.94
CA LYS A 5 -9.21 9.51 12.01
C LYS A 5 -8.65 8.18 11.50
N SER A 6 -8.98 7.77 10.27
CA SER A 6 -8.39 6.58 9.64
C SER A 6 -6.87 6.70 9.45
N LEU A 7 -6.37 7.88 9.06
CA LEU A 7 -4.92 8.10 8.94
C LEU A 7 -4.21 8.04 10.30
N LEU A 8 -4.79 8.64 11.34
CA LEU A 8 -4.26 8.53 12.72
C LEU A 8 -4.23 7.09 13.21
N PHE A 9 -5.27 6.30 12.90
CA PHE A 9 -5.29 4.88 13.22
C PHE A 9 -4.16 4.11 12.52
N LEU A 10 -3.89 4.40 11.24
CA LEU A 10 -2.75 3.80 10.53
C LEU A 10 -1.40 4.19 11.15
N GLU A 11 -1.23 5.45 11.55
CA GLU A 11 -0.02 5.89 12.26
C GLU A 11 0.21 5.10 13.55
N GLU A 12 -0.84 4.88 14.34
CA GLU A 12 -0.78 4.13 15.60
C GLU A 12 -0.41 2.66 15.36
N VAL A 13 -1.09 1.99 14.41
CA VAL A 13 -0.79 0.60 14.04
C VAL A 13 0.67 0.47 13.59
N ILE A 14 1.14 1.35 12.70
CA ILE A 14 2.49 1.26 12.13
C ILE A 14 3.57 1.64 13.15
N SER A 15 3.23 2.48 14.13
CA SER A 15 4.14 2.77 15.24
C SER A 15 4.42 1.55 16.10
N GLN A 16 3.43 0.66 16.26
CA GLN A 16 3.52 -0.56 17.04
C GLN A 16 4.08 -1.76 16.27
N LEU A 17 4.07 -1.73 14.94
CA LEU A 17 4.72 -2.74 14.11
C LEU A 17 6.25 -2.61 14.23
N THR A 18 6.87 -3.40 15.11
CA THR A 18 8.32 -3.58 15.17
C THR A 18 8.67 -5.01 15.55
N GLU A 19 9.29 -5.74 14.63
CA GLU A 19 9.91 -7.04 14.91
C GLU A 19 11.37 -7.02 14.44
N GLU A 20 12.27 -7.50 15.30
CA GLU A 20 13.73 -7.45 15.07
C GLU A 20 14.19 -8.33 13.90
N ASN A 21 13.38 -9.33 13.51
CA ASN A 21 13.77 -10.34 12.51
C ASN A 21 12.88 -10.36 11.25
N GLU A 22 11.91 -9.44 11.12
CA GLU A 22 11.01 -9.41 9.95
C GLU A 22 11.21 -8.14 9.10
N VAL A 23 11.17 -8.32 7.77
CA VAL A 23 11.17 -7.22 6.80
C VAL A 23 9.73 -6.87 6.43
N ILE A 24 9.18 -5.90 7.14
CA ILE A 24 7.83 -5.38 6.90
C ILE A 24 7.89 -4.33 5.78
N ARG A 25 7.09 -4.51 4.72
CA ARG A 25 6.89 -3.54 3.64
C ARG A 25 5.45 -3.04 3.65
N ILE A 26 5.29 -1.73 3.64
CA ILE A 26 3.99 -1.07 3.73
C ILE A 26 3.60 -0.49 2.37
N THR A 27 2.40 -0.83 1.91
CA THR A 27 1.70 -0.17 0.81
C THR A 27 0.42 0.43 1.37
N VAL A 28 0.14 1.68 1.02
CA VAL A 28 -1.10 2.38 1.39
C VAL A 28 -1.82 2.81 0.13
N ILE A 29 -3.06 2.38 -0.02
CA ILE A 29 -3.94 2.81 -1.10
C ILE A 29 -5.15 3.57 -0.55
N GLN A 30 -5.60 4.55 -1.30
CA GLN A 30 -6.88 5.23 -1.11
C GLN A 30 -7.77 4.91 -2.30
N TYR A 31 -9.06 4.62 -2.06
CA TYR A 31 -9.97 4.28 -3.15
C TYR A 31 -11.38 4.86 -2.97
N SER A 32 -12.01 5.14 -4.10
CA SER A 32 -13.42 5.49 -4.25
C SER A 32 -13.91 5.05 -5.64
N VAL A 33 -14.23 5.99 -6.54
CA VAL A 33 -14.39 5.76 -7.99
C VAL A 33 -13.07 5.32 -8.59
N THR A 34 -11.95 5.90 -8.14
CA THR A 34 -10.59 5.59 -8.60
C THR A 34 -9.75 5.04 -7.45
N VAL A 35 -8.67 4.34 -7.78
CA VAL A 35 -7.67 3.85 -6.82
C VAL A 35 -6.41 4.70 -6.96
N THR A 36 -5.86 5.15 -5.83
CA THR A 36 -4.58 5.86 -5.76
C THR A 36 -3.65 5.12 -4.83
N VAL A 37 -2.42 4.86 -5.30
CA VAL A 37 -1.32 4.41 -4.45
C VAL A 37 -0.68 5.63 -3.79
N GLU A 38 -0.78 5.73 -2.47
CA GLU A 38 -0.23 6.84 -1.69
C GLU A 38 1.20 6.54 -1.18
N ILE A 39 1.47 5.25 -0.94
CA ILE A 39 2.76 4.67 -0.53
C ILE A 39 2.89 3.29 -1.19
N SER A 40 4.04 2.97 -1.82
CA SER A 40 4.29 1.67 -2.45
C SER A 40 5.52 1.00 -1.84
N ARG A 41 5.30 -0.13 -1.15
CA ARG A 41 6.31 -1.09 -0.67
C ARG A 41 7.45 -0.50 0.16
N TRP A 42 7.20 0.56 0.92
CA TRP A 42 8.21 1.17 1.79
C TRP A 42 8.60 0.22 2.91
N GLU A 43 9.90 0.02 3.10
CA GLU A 43 10.44 -0.87 4.12
C GLU A 43 10.42 -0.18 5.47
N LEU A 44 9.57 -0.67 6.39
CA LEU A 44 9.24 0.01 7.64
C LEU A 44 10.49 0.36 8.46
N ARG A 45 11.45 -0.55 8.59
CA ARG A 45 12.66 -0.30 9.38
C ARG A 45 13.50 0.86 8.82
N LYS A 46 13.56 1.00 7.50
CA LYS A 46 14.36 2.03 6.83
C LYS A 46 13.61 3.36 6.74
N GLU A 47 12.29 3.31 6.59
CA GLU A 47 11.48 4.45 6.18
C GLU A 47 10.45 4.88 7.22
N LYS A 48 10.48 4.35 8.46
CA LYS A 48 9.44 4.60 9.50
C LYS A 48 9.08 6.08 9.66
N SER A 49 10.08 6.94 9.84
CA SER A 49 9.85 8.39 10.04
C SER A 49 9.24 9.05 8.81
N LEU A 50 9.72 8.69 7.61
CA LEU A 50 9.20 9.19 6.34
C LEU A 50 7.78 8.69 6.10
N LEU A 51 7.49 7.44 6.44
CA LEU A 51 6.18 6.83 6.32
C LEU A 51 5.17 7.55 7.20
N LEU A 52 5.47 7.76 8.48
CA LEU A 52 4.58 8.48 9.40
C LEU A 52 4.34 9.93 8.93
N LYS A 53 5.37 10.60 8.44
CA LYS A 53 5.24 11.93 7.82
C LYS A 53 4.33 11.88 6.59
N ARG A 54 4.54 10.90 5.70
CA ARG A 54 3.78 10.74 4.46
C ARG A 54 2.30 10.48 4.73
N LEU A 55 1.95 9.68 5.74
CA LEU A 55 0.55 9.45 6.14
C LEU A 55 -0.18 10.75 6.47
N ARG A 56 0.48 11.69 7.16
CA ARG A 56 -0.09 13.01 7.50
C ARG A 56 -0.31 13.91 6.29
N GLU A 57 0.41 13.66 5.21
CA GLU A 57 0.32 14.39 3.95
C GLU A 57 -0.69 13.76 2.97
N ILE A 58 -1.31 12.63 3.32
CA ILE A 58 -2.35 12.03 2.49
C ILE A 58 -3.62 12.87 2.58
N HIS A 59 -4.10 13.32 1.43
CA HIS A 59 -5.31 14.11 1.33
C HIS A 59 -6.50 13.24 0.93
N TRP A 60 -7.68 13.57 1.46
CA TRP A 60 -8.92 12.94 1.05
C TRP A 60 -9.21 13.24 -0.42
N ARG A 61 -9.34 12.20 -1.25
CA ARG A 61 -9.64 12.32 -2.69
C ARG A 61 -11.13 12.27 -3.01
N GLY A 62 -11.98 11.90 -2.06
CA GLY A 62 -13.44 11.89 -2.24
C GLY A 62 -13.91 10.89 -3.29
N GLY A 63 -15.15 11.06 -3.75
CA GLY A 63 -15.82 10.20 -4.72
C GLY A 63 -17.22 9.80 -4.25
N SER A 64 -18.11 9.50 -5.20
CA SER A 64 -19.51 9.13 -4.93
C SER A 64 -19.74 7.61 -4.92
N GLN A 65 -18.70 6.81 -5.18
CA GLN A 65 -18.77 5.36 -5.29
C GLN A 65 -17.60 4.69 -4.57
N THR A 66 -17.74 3.38 -4.40
CA THR A 66 -16.77 2.53 -3.69
C THR A 66 -16.40 1.35 -4.58
N ASN A 67 -15.33 1.49 -5.36
CA ASN A 67 -14.82 0.45 -6.24
C ASN A 67 -13.81 -0.45 -5.53
N THR A 68 -14.30 -1.25 -4.58
CA THR A 68 -13.45 -2.16 -3.78
C THR A 68 -12.78 -3.22 -4.64
N GLY A 69 -13.43 -3.69 -5.71
CA GLY A 69 -12.87 -4.69 -6.62
C GLY A 69 -11.57 -4.20 -7.28
N ALA A 70 -11.58 -2.98 -7.82
CA ALA A 70 -10.38 -2.36 -8.36
C ALA A 70 -9.31 -2.12 -7.29
N ALA A 71 -9.70 -1.73 -6.08
CA ALA A 71 -8.79 -1.50 -4.97
C ALA A 71 -8.04 -2.78 -4.58
N VAL A 72 -8.75 -3.90 -4.43
CA VAL A 72 -8.14 -5.20 -4.12
C VAL A 72 -7.19 -5.65 -5.23
N ASN A 73 -7.59 -5.50 -6.51
CA ASN A 73 -6.73 -5.86 -7.63
C ASN A 73 -5.43 -5.02 -7.65
N MET A 74 -5.52 -3.72 -7.38
CA MET A 74 -4.33 -2.84 -7.26
C MET A 74 -3.44 -3.28 -6.09
N THR A 75 -4.00 -3.56 -4.91
CA THR A 75 -3.22 -4.04 -3.77
C THR A 75 -2.44 -5.30 -4.12
N LEU A 76 -3.09 -6.28 -4.77
CA LEU A 76 -2.43 -7.52 -5.20
C LEU A 76 -1.25 -7.23 -6.14
N GLN A 77 -1.38 -6.31 -7.08
CA GLN A 77 -0.31 -5.92 -8.00
C GLN A 77 0.87 -5.27 -7.26
N GLU A 78 0.59 -4.36 -6.33
CA GLU A 78 1.62 -3.66 -5.54
C GLU A 78 2.37 -4.60 -4.58
N THR A 79 1.65 -5.55 -3.95
CA THR A 79 2.23 -6.44 -2.94
C THR A 79 2.75 -7.75 -3.49
N ALA A 80 2.47 -8.10 -4.75
CA ALA A 80 2.97 -9.33 -5.35
C ALA A 80 4.50 -9.41 -5.29
N THR A 81 5.00 -10.53 -4.79
CA THR A 81 6.43 -10.89 -4.77
C THR A 81 6.89 -11.57 -6.06
N VAL A 82 5.96 -11.87 -6.98
CA VAL A 82 6.26 -12.54 -8.24
C VAL A 82 6.94 -11.54 -9.18
N LYS A 83 8.26 -11.68 -9.34
CA LYS A 83 8.90 -11.29 -10.62
C LYS A 83 8.14 -12.07 -11.69
N PRO A 84 7.71 -11.47 -12.82
CA PRO A 84 7.30 -12.27 -13.95
C PRO A 84 8.50 -13.17 -14.26
N SER A 85 8.42 -14.44 -13.90
CA SER A 85 9.32 -15.45 -14.39
C SER A 85 9.15 -15.36 -15.89
N GLN A 86 10.20 -14.94 -16.59
CA GLN A 86 10.32 -15.25 -18.01
C GLN A 86 10.28 -16.77 -18.10
N SER A 87 9.07 -17.34 -18.21
CA SER A 87 8.92 -18.70 -18.71
C SER A 87 9.57 -18.67 -20.07
N PRO A 88 10.59 -19.50 -20.34
CA PRO A 88 11.14 -19.61 -21.68
C PRO A 88 9.97 -19.95 -22.60
N ALA A 89 9.87 -19.25 -23.73
CA ALA A 89 8.91 -19.62 -24.76
C ALA A 89 9.07 -21.13 -25.05
N PRO A 90 7.96 -21.89 -25.20
CA PRO A 90 8.06 -23.30 -25.59
C PRO A 90 8.91 -23.40 -26.86
N PRO A 91 9.77 -24.44 -27.01
CA PRO A 91 10.47 -24.66 -28.25
C PRO A 91 9.45 -24.72 -29.37
N GLN A 92 9.59 -23.85 -30.37
CA GLN A 92 8.82 -23.96 -31.59
C GLN A 92 9.36 -25.20 -32.32
N LEU A 93 8.54 -26.24 -32.35
CA LEU A 93 8.69 -27.41 -33.22
C LEU A 93 7.89 -27.16 -34.51
#